data_AF-A0A2M7UDX0-F1
#
_entry.id   AF-A0A2M7UDX0-F1
#
_cell.length_a   1.000
_cell.length_b   1.000
_cell.length_c   1.000
_cell.angle_alpha   90.00
_cell.angle_beta   90.00
_cell.angle_gamma   90.00
#
_symmetry.space_group_name_H-M   'P 1'
#
loop_
_entity.id
_entity.type
_entity.pdbx_description
1 polymer ?
#
loop_
_entity_poly.entity_id
_entity_poly.type
_entity_poly.pdbx_seq_one_letter_code
_entity_poly.pdbx_strand_id
1 'polypeptide(L)'
;KDSIIFALANPNPEIIPADAKKAGARIIATGRSDYPNQINNVLAFPGVFRGLLDSRVKRVTNEMKIAAAEGLAAFVKKPTANKIIPGPFEKGVAGKIAQSIIKIAKR
;
A
#
# COMPACT_ATOMS: atom_id res chain seq x y z
N LYS A 1 10.63 -6.92 20.00
CA LYS A 1 11.83 -6.32 19.34
C LYS A 1 11.46 -6.12 17.87
N ASP A 2 11.75 -4.96 17.28
CA ASP A 2 11.41 -4.60 15.89
C ASP A 2 9.91 -4.57 15.55
N SER A 3 9.07 -4.11 16.47
CA SER A 3 7.61 -4.07 16.30
C SER A 3 7.18 -3.18 15.12
N ILE A 4 6.16 -3.63 14.40
CA ILE A 4 5.49 -2.89 13.31
C ILE A 4 4.09 -2.53 13.78
N ILE A 5 3.70 -1.26 13.68
CA ILE A 5 2.39 -0.77 14.10
C ILE A 5 1.70 -0.09 12.91
N PHE A 6 0.49 -0.54 12.59
CA PHE A 6 -0.40 0.09 11.62
C PHE A 6 -1.60 0.66 12.37
N ALA A 7 -1.56 1.96 12.66
CA ALA A 7 -2.62 2.68 13.37
C ALA A 7 -3.45 3.48 12.35
N LEU A 8 -4.47 2.84 11.77
CA LEU A 8 -5.13 3.27 10.55
C LEU A 8 -6.47 3.99 10.78
N ALA A 9 -6.90 4.14 12.05
CA ALA A 9 -8.08 4.93 12.36
C ALA A 9 -7.94 6.38 11.85
N ASN A 10 -9.03 6.94 11.33
CA ASN A 10 -9.10 8.31 10.83
C ASN A 10 -10.23 9.09 11.55
N PRO A 11 -10.06 10.39 11.82
CA PRO A 11 -8.85 11.19 11.60
C PRO A 11 -7.77 10.96 12.67
N ASN A 12 -8.11 10.29 13.77
CA ASN A 12 -7.22 10.04 14.90
C ASN A 12 -6.75 8.59 14.89
N PRO A 13 -5.45 8.31 14.74
CA PRO A 13 -4.92 6.95 14.81
C PRO A 13 -5.05 6.39 16.24
N GLU A 14 -5.09 5.07 16.36
CA GLU A 14 -5.19 4.32 17.62
C GLU A 14 -4.05 4.66 18.59
N ILE A 15 -2.88 5.00 18.04
CA ILE A 15 -1.74 5.54 18.76
C ILE A 15 -1.02 6.55 17.87
N ILE A 16 -0.61 7.69 18.44
CA ILE A 16 0.14 8.69 17.69
C ILE A 16 1.55 8.15 17.41
N PRO A 17 2.14 8.37 16.21
CA PRO A 17 3.45 7.82 15.88
C PRO A 17 4.58 8.15 16.86
N ALA A 18 4.54 9.33 17.50
CA ALA A 18 5.52 9.71 18.51
C ALA A 18 5.50 8.76 19.72
N ASP A 19 4.31 8.42 20.22
CA ASP A 19 4.13 7.53 21.37
C ASP A 19 4.47 6.08 21.01
N ALA A 20 4.06 5.62 19.84
CA ALA A 20 4.42 4.30 19.32
C ALA A 20 5.95 4.14 19.22
N LYS A 21 6.65 5.18 18.74
CA LYS A 21 8.12 5.19 18.66
C LYS A 21 8.76 5.18 20.05
N LYS A 22 8.23 5.98 20.99
CA LYS A 22 8.69 5.99 22.39
C LYS A 22 8.50 4.63 23.07
N ALA A 23 7.43 3.91 22.73
CA ALA A 23 7.17 2.55 23.19
C ALA A 23 8.05 1.47 22.50
N GLY A 24 8.92 1.85 21.57
CA GLY A 24 9.89 0.95 20.93
C GLY A 24 9.45 0.37 19.58
N ALA A 25 8.42 0.91 18.93
CA ALA A 25 8.05 0.50 17.58
C ALA A 25 9.15 0.90 16.56
N ARG A 26 9.51 -0.04 15.67
CA ARG A 26 10.51 0.16 14.63
C ARG A 26 9.90 0.76 13.36
N ILE A 27 8.70 0.32 12.99
CA ILE A 27 7.97 0.81 11.81
C ILE A 27 6.57 1.20 12.25
N ILE A 28 6.13 2.38 11.80
CA ILE A 28 4.81 2.91 12.14
C ILE A 28 4.18 3.43 10.84
N ALA A 29 2.92 3.07 10.61
CA ALA A 29 2.13 3.50 9.48
C ALA A 29 0.76 3.98 9.96
N THR A 30 0.21 5.01 9.30
CA THR A 30 -1.10 5.58 9.64
C THR A 30 -1.90 5.91 8.39
N GLY A 31 -3.18 6.27 8.54
CA GLY A 31 -4.00 6.79 7.42
C GLY A 31 -3.69 8.26 7.04
N ARG A 32 -2.97 8.96 7.92
CA ARG A 32 -2.71 10.40 7.84
C ARG A 32 -1.54 10.73 6.91
N SER A 33 -1.70 11.79 6.12
CA SER A 33 -0.70 12.23 5.13
C SER A 33 0.47 13.01 5.73
N ASP A 34 0.33 13.52 6.94
CA ASP A 34 1.36 14.28 7.65
C ASP A 34 2.39 13.39 8.38
N TYR A 35 2.25 12.07 8.30
CA TYR A 35 3.22 11.10 8.84
C TYR A 35 3.86 10.24 7.74
N PRO A 36 5.08 9.69 7.98
CA PRO A 36 5.65 8.66 7.12
C PRO A 36 4.73 7.44 6.99
N ASN A 37 4.91 6.67 5.92
CA ASN A 37 4.18 5.43 5.67
C ASN A 37 2.65 5.59 5.69
N GLN A 38 2.12 6.58 4.96
CA GLN A 38 0.69 6.74 4.81
C GLN A 38 0.07 5.53 4.07
N ILE A 39 -0.86 4.84 4.72
CA ILE A 39 -1.69 3.81 4.11
C ILE A 39 -3.01 4.45 3.68
N ASN A 40 -3.18 4.63 2.38
CA ASN A 40 -4.40 5.22 1.82
C ASN A 40 -4.85 4.45 0.57
N ASN A 41 -6.16 4.30 0.42
CA ASN A 41 -6.77 3.58 -0.69
C ASN A 41 -6.38 4.15 -2.07
N VAL A 42 -6.01 5.45 -2.15
CA VAL A 42 -5.51 6.11 -3.38
C VAL A 42 -4.32 5.44 -4.02
N LEU A 43 -3.54 4.72 -3.23
CA LEU A 43 -2.42 3.93 -3.73
C LEU A 43 -2.88 2.69 -4.50
N ALA A 44 -4.09 2.18 -4.23
CA ALA A 44 -4.59 0.92 -4.79
C ALA A 44 -5.61 1.14 -5.91
N PHE A 45 -6.67 1.92 -5.67
CA PHE A 45 -7.83 1.94 -6.57
C PHE A 45 -7.51 2.26 -8.04
N PRO A 46 -6.66 3.24 -8.40
CA PRO A 46 -6.46 3.57 -9.81
C PRO A 46 -5.80 2.41 -10.55
N GLY A 47 -4.78 1.78 -9.93
CA GLY A 47 -4.05 0.66 -10.51
C GLY A 47 -4.85 -0.64 -10.52
N VAL A 48 -5.63 -0.89 -9.46
CA VAL A 48 -6.52 -2.05 -9.38
C VAL A 48 -7.55 -2.01 -10.49
N PHE A 49 -8.33 -0.93 -10.58
CA PHE A 49 -9.37 -0.81 -11.60
C PHE A 49 -8.77 -0.82 -13.01
N ARG A 50 -7.63 -0.17 -13.23
CA ARG A 50 -6.94 -0.24 -14.53
C ARG A 50 -6.62 -1.68 -14.94
N GLY A 51 -6.02 -2.46 -14.05
CA GLY A 51 -5.67 -3.85 -14.32
C GLY A 51 -6.88 -4.75 -14.59
N LEU A 52 -7.96 -4.56 -13.81
CA LEU A 52 -9.21 -5.32 -13.95
C LEU A 52 -9.93 -5.01 -15.27
N LEU A 53 -10.06 -3.72 -15.62
CA LEU A 53 -10.71 -3.28 -16.86
C LEU A 53 -9.93 -3.74 -18.09
N ASP A 54 -8.60 -3.67 -18.05
CA ASP A 54 -7.73 -4.10 -19.16
C ASP A 54 -7.80 -5.58 -19.42
N SER A 55 -7.97 -6.35 -18.36
CA SER A 55 -8.08 -7.79 -18.43
C SER A 55 -9.52 -8.26 -18.69
N ARG A 56 -10.50 -7.33 -18.72
CA ARG A 56 -11.94 -7.60 -18.88
C ARG A 56 -12.44 -8.72 -17.95
N VAL A 57 -11.92 -8.77 -16.72
CA VAL A 57 -12.25 -9.84 -15.78
C VAL A 57 -13.68 -9.66 -15.27
N LYS A 58 -14.41 -10.77 -15.15
CA LYS A 58 -15.81 -10.77 -14.68
C LYS A 58 -15.94 -10.79 -13.16
N ARG A 59 -14.87 -11.12 -12.45
CA ARG A 59 -14.84 -11.25 -10.99
C ARG A 59 -13.45 -10.88 -10.47
N VAL A 60 -13.41 -10.16 -9.34
CA VAL A 60 -12.18 -9.89 -8.60
C VAL A 60 -11.90 -11.06 -7.66
N THR A 61 -10.76 -11.72 -7.82
CA THR A 61 -10.35 -12.84 -6.97
C THR A 61 -9.38 -12.40 -5.87
N ASN A 62 -9.12 -13.25 -4.89
CA ASN A 62 -8.15 -12.95 -3.84
C ASN A 62 -6.72 -12.90 -4.39
N GLU A 63 -6.40 -13.72 -5.39
CA GLU A 63 -5.10 -13.73 -6.04
C GLU A 63 -4.85 -12.41 -6.79
N MET A 64 -5.88 -11.80 -7.39
CA MET A 64 -5.77 -10.46 -7.98
C MET A 64 -5.51 -9.38 -6.93
N LYS A 65 -6.14 -9.48 -5.75
CA LYS A 65 -5.89 -8.55 -4.63
C LYS A 65 -4.46 -8.68 -4.09
N ILE A 66 -3.98 -9.92 -3.95
CA ILE A 66 -2.60 -10.21 -3.53
C ILE A 66 -1.63 -9.66 -4.58
N ALA A 67 -1.85 -9.93 -5.87
CA ALA A 67 -1.01 -9.40 -6.95
C ALA A 67 -0.98 -7.86 -6.98
N ALA A 68 -2.10 -7.20 -6.67
CA ALA A 68 -2.14 -5.75 -6.53
C ALA A 68 -1.26 -5.25 -5.36
N ALA A 69 -1.37 -5.90 -4.20
CA ALA A 69 -0.57 -5.56 -3.02
C ALA A 69 0.92 -5.80 -3.26
N GLU A 70 1.30 -6.91 -3.88
CA GLU A 70 2.68 -7.21 -4.28
C GLU A 70 3.21 -6.19 -5.30
N GLY A 71 2.38 -5.79 -6.28
CA GLY A 71 2.72 -4.76 -7.25
C GLY A 71 3.00 -3.41 -6.61
N LEU A 72 2.20 -3.01 -5.62
CA LEU A 72 2.40 -1.80 -4.84
C LEU A 72 3.68 -1.88 -3.98
N ALA A 73 3.88 -2.98 -3.25
CA ALA A 73 5.05 -3.18 -2.40
C ALA A 73 6.36 -3.18 -3.21
N ALA A 74 6.37 -3.83 -4.38
CA ALA A 74 7.53 -3.90 -5.27
C ALA A 74 7.94 -2.55 -5.86
N PHE A 75 7.10 -1.50 -5.74
CA PHE A 75 7.45 -0.15 -6.15
C PHE A 75 8.59 0.43 -5.28
N VAL A 76 8.62 0.09 -3.99
CA VAL A 76 9.67 0.52 -3.07
C VAL A 76 10.82 -0.49 -3.10
N LYS A 77 11.80 -0.26 -3.98
CA LYS A 77 12.93 -1.19 -4.19
C LYS A 77 13.83 -1.40 -2.95
N LYS A 78 13.97 -0.37 -2.13
CA LYS A 78 14.82 -0.37 -0.92
C LYS A 78 14.02 0.23 0.24
N PRO A 79 13.13 -0.55 0.88
CA PRO A 79 12.29 -0.04 1.95
C PRO A 79 13.14 0.36 3.17
N THR A 80 12.73 1.44 3.82
CA THR A 80 13.29 1.87 5.11
C THR A 80 12.17 1.95 6.14
N ALA A 81 12.50 2.10 7.42
CA ALA A 81 11.49 2.25 8.47
C ALA A 81 10.50 3.41 8.22
N ASN A 82 10.91 4.45 7.49
CA ASN A 82 10.09 5.62 7.17
C ASN A 82 9.59 5.65 5.72
N LYS A 83 9.91 4.64 4.89
CA LYS A 83 9.42 4.51 3.53
C LYS A 83 9.22 3.04 3.18
N ILE A 84 8.11 2.47 3.62
CA ILE A 84 7.67 1.11 3.28
C ILE A 84 6.67 1.07 2.12
N ILE A 85 6.05 2.22 1.81
CA ILE A 85 4.99 2.38 0.81
C ILE A 85 5.28 3.66 0.00
N PRO A 86 4.96 3.72 -1.31
CA PRO A 86 5.16 4.95 -2.07
C PRO A 86 4.16 6.03 -1.69
N GLY A 87 4.47 7.28 -2.04
CA GLY A 87 3.52 8.38 -1.93
C GLY A 87 2.38 8.30 -2.96
N PRO A 88 1.20 8.88 -2.66
CA PRO A 88 0.00 8.78 -3.50
C PRO A 88 0.14 9.40 -4.89
N PHE A 89 1.07 10.34 -5.06
CA PHE A 89 1.34 11.04 -6.31
C PHE A 89 2.64 10.60 -6.98
N GLU A 90 3.31 9.55 -6.49
CA GLU A 90 4.49 9.01 -7.16
C GLU A 90 4.09 8.41 -8.52
N LYS A 91 4.73 8.90 -9.59
CA LYS A 91 4.38 8.50 -10.96
C LYS A 91 4.63 7.01 -11.17
N GLY A 92 3.68 6.33 -11.80
CA GLY A 92 3.80 4.93 -12.21
C GLY A 92 3.33 3.89 -11.20
N VAL A 93 2.95 4.28 -9.97
CA VAL A 93 2.40 3.35 -8.96
C VAL A 93 1.19 2.59 -9.51
N ALA A 94 0.20 3.32 -10.05
CA ALA A 94 -1.00 2.71 -10.64
C ALA A 94 -0.67 1.74 -11.79
N GLY A 95 0.28 2.10 -12.66
CA GLY A 95 0.69 1.25 -13.78
C GLY A 95 1.34 -0.06 -13.30
N LYS A 96 2.16 0.00 -12.25
CA LYS A 96 2.82 -1.19 -11.68
C LYS A 96 1.81 -2.18 -11.08
N ILE A 97 0.82 -1.66 -10.37
CA ILE A 97 -0.28 -2.46 -9.81
C ILE A 97 -1.11 -3.09 -10.93
N ALA A 98 -1.50 -2.30 -11.93
CA ALA A 98 -2.29 -2.77 -13.07
C ALA A 98 -1.60 -3.91 -13.81
N GLN A 99 -0.30 -3.77 -14.11
CA GLN A 99 0.50 -4.83 -14.75
C GLN A 99 0.54 -6.12 -13.94
N SER A 100 0.58 -6.01 -12.60
CA SER A 100 0.62 -7.18 -11.72
C SER A 100 -0.69 -7.97 -11.80
N ILE A 101 -1.83 -7.27 -11.82
CA ILE A 101 -3.16 -7.90 -12.04
C ILE A 101 -3.28 -8.49 -13.44
N ILE A 102 -2.89 -7.75 -14.48
CA ILE A 102 -2.96 -8.23 -15.88
C ILE A 102 -2.16 -9.52 -16.06
N LYS A 103 -1.00 -9.63 -15.41
CA LYS A 103 -0.15 -10.82 -15.48
C LYS A 103 -0.85 -12.06 -14.92
N ILE A 104 -1.58 -11.94 -13.82
CA ILE A 104 -2.31 -13.06 -13.23
C ILE A 104 -3.64 -13.33 -13.92
N ALA A 105 -4.33 -12.32 -14.43
CA ALA A 105 -5.59 -12.50 -15.14
C ALA A 105 -5.47 -13.28 -16.47
N LYS A 106 -4.25 -13.39 -17.02
CA LYS A 106 -3.92 -14.18 -18.22
C LYS A 106 -3.58 -15.65 -17.93
N ARG A 107 -3.41 -16.01 -16.66
CA ARG A 107 -3.14 -17.40 -16.24
C ARG A 107 -4.46 -18.14 -16.08
#